data_AF-K1TCI6-F1
#
_entry.id   AF-K1TCI6-F1
#
_cell.length_a   1.000
_cell.length_b   1.000
_cell.length_c   1.000
_cell.angle_alpha   90.00
_cell.angle_beta   90.00
_cell.angle_gamma   90.00
#
_symmetry.space_group_name_H-M   'P 1'
#
loop_
_entity.id
_entity.type
_entity.pdbx_description
1 polymer ?
#
loop_
_entity_poly.entity_id
_entity_poly.type
_entity_poly.pdbx_seq_one_letter_code
_entity_poly.pdbx_strand_id
1 'polypeptide(L)'
;YFNRLADQVEFYFKIPRYLPKNLVAACAKPFMKKIAKTPDFGTLDWVEKNNKQRLDIYFGGMDEWKKLPSKWEDFDIIKFDKDNSAAEQFKLDHGYDETKPEAELDIEDMKQAAKFRGGECLSETMTKGDMATKLKWKCGHCGAEFEASPALILLGGHWCPECYIPHKAWDYDAIAKTNPFFAQVWYPNHRKDENNRYDFDELFHIDGVAWDDIKR
;
A
#
# COMPACT_ATOMS: atom_id res chain seq x y z
N TYR A 1 -29.89 10.87 -15.84
CA TYR A 1 -28.86 9.96 -16.39
C TYR A 1 -29.21 8.48 -16.12
N PHE A 2 -29.26 8.02 -14.86
CA PHE A 2 -29.56 6.62 -14.52
C PHE A 2 -30.92 6.11 -15.02
N ASN A 3 -31.99 6.91 -14.95
CA ASN A 3 -33.29 6.54 -15.50
C ASN A 3 -33.22 6.29 -17.03
N ARG A 4 -32.50 7.15 -17.75
CA ARG A 4 -32.29 7.00 -19.20
C ARG A 4 -31.54 5.72 -19.56
N LEU A 5 -30.51 5.36 -18.79
CA LEU A 5 -29.80 4.08 -18.96
C LEU A 5 -30.72 2.89 -18.67
N ALA A 6 -31.50 2.97 -17.59
CA ALA A 6 -32.46 1.93 -17.22
C ALA A 6 -33.55 1.74 -18.29
N ASP A 7 -33.94 2.78 -19.04
CA ASP A 7 -34.92 2.66 -20.11
C ASP A 7 -34.36 1.95 -21.35
N GLN A 8 -33.04 2.01 -21.57
CA GLN A 8 -32.36 1.43 -22.73
C GLN A 8 -31.92 -0.03 -22.55
N VAL A 9 -31.96 -0.59 -21.34
CA VAL A 9 -31.63 -2.02 -21.13
C VAL A 9 -32.77 -2.93 -21.58
N GLU A 10 -32.42 -4.15 -21.96
CA GLU A 10 -33.37 -5.19 -22.38
C GLU A 10 -34.38 -5.51 -21.27
N PHE A 11 -35.60 -5.91 -21.66
CA PHE A 11 -36.73 -6.03 -20.74
C PHE A 11 -36.45 -6.95 -19.54
N TYR A 12 -35.68 -8.02 -19.71
CA TYR A 12 -35.40 -8.95 -18.62
C TYR A 12 -34.54 -8.34 -17.50
N PHE A 13 -33.68 -7.35 -17.79
CA PHE A 13 -32.98 -6.59 -16.76
C PHE A 13 -33.93 -5.69 -15.93
N LYS A 14 -35.14 -5.41 -16.45
CA LYS A 14 -36.20 -4.64 -15.76
C LYS A 14 -37.11 -5.51 -14.91
N ILE A 15 -37.16 -6.83 -15.13
CA ILE A 15 -38.02 -7.77 -14.39
C ILE A 15 -37.85 -7.67 -12.86
N PRO A 16 -36.63 -7.59 -12.30
CA PRO A 16 -36.45 -7.49 -10.85
C PRO A 16 -37.14 -6.28 -10.21
N ARG A 17 -37.42 -5.21 -10.96
CA ARG A 17 -38.13 -4.00 -10.46
C ARG A 17 -39.58 -4.31 -10.05
N TYR A 18 -40.19 -5.31 -10.66
CA TYR A 18 -41.59 -5.67 -10.44
C TYR A 18 -41.78 -6.79 -9.42
N LEU A 19 -40.68 -7.37 -8.92
CA LEU A 19 -40.71 -8.44 -7.93
C LEU A 19 -40.51 -7.89 -6.51
N PRO A 20 -41.12 -8.51 -5.48
CA PRO A 20 -40.83 -8.19 -4.09
C PRO A 20 -39.34 -8.32 -3.79
N LYS A 21 -38.74 -7.35 -3.09
CA LYS A 21 -37.29 -7.33 -2.81
C LYS A 21 -36.79 -8.59 -2.11
N ASN A 22 -37.59 -9.16 -1.21
CA ASN A 22 -37.30 -10.41 -0.51
C ASN A 22 -37.28 -11.62 -1.45
N LEU A 23 -38.13 -11.65 -2.48
CA LEU A 23 -38.14 -12.72 -3.48
C LEU A 23 -36.92 -12.64 -4.40
N VAL A 24 -36.57 -11.43 -4.86
CA VAL A 24 -35.33 -11.21 -5.62
C VAL A 24 -34.11 -11.63 -4.80
N ALA A 25 -34.05 -11.24 -3.53
CA ALA A 25 -32.98 -11.64 -2.63
C ALA A 25 -32.94 -13.16 -2.41
N ALA A 26 -34.08 -13.82 -2.27
CA ALA A 26 -34.16 -15.28 -2.10
C ALA A 26 -33.62 -16.05 -3.32
N CYS A 27 -33.84 -15.56 -4.54
CA CYS A 27 -33.33 -16.17 -5.76
C CYS A 27 -31.85 -15.81 -6.04
N ALA A 28 -31.46 -14.55 -5.80
CA ALA A 28 -30.11 -14.08 -6.10
C ALA A 28 -29.06 -14.56 -5.08
N LYS A 29 -29.43 -14.65 -3.79
CA LYS A 29 -28.49 -14.97 -2.71
C LYS A 29 -27.82 -16.35 -2.89
N PRO A 30 -28.52 -17.44 -3.25
CA PRO A 30 -27.87 -18.73 -3.52
C PRO A 30 -26.88 -18.67 -4.69
N PHE A 31 -27.24 -17.95 -5.77
CA PHE A 31 -26.38 -17.77 -6.93
C PHE A 31 -25.11 -16.99 -6.59
N MET A 32 -25.25 -15.83 -5.92
CA MET A 32 -24.11 -15.04 -5.46
C MET A 32 -23.24 -15.82 -4.47
N LYS A 33 -23.84 -16.61 -3.57
CA LYS A 33 -23.10 -17.47 -2.64
C LYS A 33 -22.31 -18.55 -3.39
N LYS A 34 -22.85 -19.11 -4.48
CA LYS A 34 -22.13 -20.06 -5.33
C LYS A 34 -20.91 -19.39 -5.99
N ILE A 35 -21.07 -18.19 -6.52
CA ILE A 35 -19.94 -17.41 -7.09
C ILE A 35 -18.89 -17.12 -6.01
N ALA A 36 -19.31 -16.69 -4.82
CA ALA A 36 -18.39 -16.41 -3.71
C ALA A 36 -17.69 -17.67 -3.17
N LYS A 37 -18.16 -18.87 -3.51
CA LYS A 37 -17.54 -20.18 -3.21
C LYS A 37 -16.81 -20.79 -4.42
N THR A 38 -16.56 -20.01 -5.47
CA THR A 38 -15.79 -20.50 -6.63
C THR A 38 -14.42 -20.96 -6.13
N PRO A 39 -13.97 -22.19 -6.45
CA PRO A 39 -12.66 -22.68 -6.02
C PRO A 39 -11.56 -21.69 -6.37
N ASP A 40 -10.70 -21.39 -5.41
CA ASP A 40 -9.48 -20.58 -5.50
C ASP A 40 -9.69 -19.07 -5.71
N PHE A 41 -10.84 -18.66 -6.22
CA PHE A 41 -11.17 -17.25 -6.49
C PHE A 41 -12.24 -16.66 -5.55
N GLY A 42 -13.05 -17.51 -4.94
CA GLY A 42 -14.16 -17.09 -4.10
C GLY A 42 -13.73 -16.75 -2.67
N THR A 43 -14.15 -15.60 -2.15
CA THR A 43 -13.83 -15.19 -0.78
C THR A 43 -14.33 -16.17 0.28
N LEU A 44 -15.48 -16.82 0.06
CA LEU A 44 -15.99 -17.85 0.97
C LEU A 44 -15.23 -19.17 0.81
N ASP A 45 -14.69 -19.48 -0.37
CA ASP A 45 -13.80 -20.63 -0.55
C ASP A 45 -12.49 -20.43 0.22
N TRP A 46 -11.92 -19.22 0.19
CA TRP A 46 -10.73 -18.87 0.97
C TRP A 46 -10.96 -19.05 2.47
N VAL A 47 -12.12 -18.64 2.98
CA VAL A 47 -12.50 -18.84 4.39
C VAL A 47 -12.67 -20.33 4.69
N GLU A 48 -13.37 -21.09 3.83
CA GLU A 48 -13.64 -22.52 4.03
C GLU A 48 -12.36 -23.37 4.00
N LYS A 49 -11.41 -23.03 3.13
CA LYS A 49 -10.10 -23.68 3.03
C LYS A 49 -9.06 -23.12 3.99
N ASN A 50 -9.39 -22.08 4.78
CA ASN A 50 -8.46 -21.34 5.61
C ASN A 50 -7.20 -20.89 4.82
N ASN A 51 -7.42 -20.33 3.63
CA ASN A 51 -6.35 -19.82 2.77
C ASN A 51 -5.75 -18.55 3.40
N LYS A 52 -4.72 -18.77 4.22
CA LYS A 52 -4.06 -17.72 5.00
C LYS A 52 -3.57 -16.56 4.13
N GLN A 53 -2.90 -16.84 3.02
CA GLN A 53 -2.35 -15.79 2.15
C GLN A 53 -3.43 -14.83 1.64
N ARG A 54 -4.56 -15.36 1.15
CA ARG A 54 -5.69 -14.53 0.69
C ARG A 54 -6.37 -13.80 1.85
N LEU A 55 -6.57 -14.47 2.98
CA LEU A 55 -7.23 -13.87 4.14
C LEU A 55 -6.39 -12.73 4.74
N ASP A 56 -5.07 -12.89 4.82
CA ASP A 56 -4.15 -11.87 5.32
C ASP A 56 -4.17 -10.63 4.41
N ILE A 57 -4.10 -10.80 3.09
CA ILE A 57 -4.08 -9.68 2.13
C ILE A 57 -5.42 -8.90 2.11
N TYR A 58 -6.55 -9.59 2.08
CA TYR A 58 -7.86 -8.94 1.85
C TYR A 58 -8.59 -8.54 3.12
N PHE A 59 -8.35 -9.24 4.22
CA PHE A 59 -9.09 -9.04 5.46
C PHE A 59 -8.18 -8.74 6.66
N GLY A 60 -6.86 -8.75 6.50
CA GLY A 60 -5.92 -8.65 7.62
C GLY A 60 -5.82 -9.94 8.45
N GLY A 61 -6.39 -11.03 7.94
CA GLY A 61 -6.35 -12.36 8.54
C GLY A 61 -7.72 -12.90 8.94
N MET A 62 -7.74 -14.18 9.32
CA MET A 62 -8.98 -14.90 9.64
C MET A 62 -9.69 -14.33 10.88
N ASP A 63 -8.96 -13.82 11.86
CA ASP A 63 -9.55 -13.26 13.07
C ASP A 63 -10.17 -11.89 12.84
N GLU A 64 -9.59 -11.06 11.98
CA GLU A 64 -10.21 -9.79 11.55
C GLU A 64 -11.46 -10.04 10.71
N TRP A 65 -11.42 -11.03 9.80
CA TRP A 65 -12.60 -11.45 9.04
C TRP A 65 -13.77 -11.85 9.95
N LYS A 66 -13.50 -12.58 11.05
CA LYS A 66 -14.55 -12.99 12.02
C LYS A 66 -15.18 -11.80 12.76
N LYS A 67 -14.47 -10.67 12.88
CA LYS A 67 -15.01 -9.46 13.52
C LYS A 67 -15.98 -8.71 12.60
N LEU A 68 -16.00 -9.02 11.30
CA LEU A 68 -16.87 -8.34 10.35
C LEU A 68 -18.35 -8.55 10.70
N PRO A 69 -19.15 -7.47 10.77
CA PRO A 69 -20.57 -7.59 11.04
C PRO A 69 -21.30 -8.39 9.97
N SER A 70 -22.23 -9.24 10.39
CA SER A 70 -23.05 -10.04 9.47
C SER A 70 -24.23 -9.27 8.87
N LYS A 71 -24.56 -8.10 9.43
CA LYS A 71 -25.63 -7.21 8.98
C LYS A 71 -25.06 -5.85 8.61
N TRP A 72 -25.67 -5.24 7.58
CA TRP A 72 -25.30 -3.90 7.14
C TRP A 72 -25.58 -2.81 8.16
N GLU A 73 -26.59 -2.98 9.01
CA GLU A 73 -26.95 -2.02 10.06
C GLU A 73 -25.86 -1.91 11.14
N ASP A 74 -25.12 -2.99 11.35
CA ASP A 74 -24.03 -3.08 12.33
C ASP A 74 -22.67 -2.69 11.70
N PHE A 75 -22.64 -2.40 10.40
CA PHE A 75 -21.41 -2.03 9.70
C PHE A 75 -21.16 -0.53 9.83
N ASP A 76 -20.02 -0.17 10.42
CA ASP A 76 -19.63 1.24 10.55
C ASP A 76 -19.13 1.78 9.21
N ILE A 77 -19.85 2.75 8.65
CA ILE A 77 -19.49 3.39 7.39
C ILE A 77 -18.68 4.64 7.73
N ILE A 78 -17.36 4.54 7.54
CA ILE A 78 -16.44 5.67 7.70
C ILE A 78 -16.81 6.75 6.67
N LYS A 79 -17.15 7.94 7.16
CA LYS A 79 -17.39 9.13 6.34
C LYS A 79 -16.20 10.05 6.47
N PHE A 80 -15.42 10.16 5.41
CA PHE A 80 -14.33 11.11 5.33
C PHE A 80 -14.86 12.51 5.09
N ASP A 81 -14.27 13.48 5.78
CA ASP A 81 -14.42 14.88 5.43
C ASP A 81 -13.81 15.12 4.05
N LYS A 82 -14.56 15.81 3.18
CA LYS A 82 -14.20 16.06 1.79
C LYS A 82 -13.72 17.49 1.57
N ASP A 83 -13.70 18.31 2.61
CA ASP A 83 -13.14 19.65 2.53
C ASP A 83 -11.61 19.59 2.37
N ASN A 84 -11.06 20.46 1.52
CA ASN A 84 -9.61 20.50 1.30
C ASN A 84 -8.84 20.86 2.58
N SER A 85 -9.43 21.64 3.49
CA SER A 85 -8.81 21.96 4.79
C SER A 85 -8.65 20.73 5.68
N ALA A 86 -9.48 19.70 5.50
CA ALA A 86 -9.33 18.44 6.21
C ALA A 86 -8.11 17.63 5.71
N ALA A 87 -7.54 17.94 4.54
CA ALA A 87 -6.32 17.29 4.05
C ALA A 87 -5.07 17.70 4.83
N GLU A 88 -5.10 18.85 5.51
CA GLU A 88 -3.96 19.37 6.28
C GLU A 88 -3.52 18.40 7.39
N GLN A 89 -4.46 17.66 7.99
CA GLN A 89 -4.14 16.66 9.02
C GLN A 89 -3.49 15.38 8.47
N PHE A 90 -3.48 15.20 7.14
CA PHE A 90 -2.92 14.02 6.46
C PHE A 90 -1.64 14.34 5.68
N LYS A 91 -1.03 15.52 5.92
CA LYS A 91 0.28 15.84 5.34
C LYS A 91 1.34 14.89 5.88
N LEU A 92 2.17 14.40 4.98
CA LEU A 92 3.31 13.57 5.31
C LEU A 92 4.44 14.46 5.87
N ASP A 93 5.09 14.00 6.93
CA ASP A 93 6.37 14.55 7.38
C ASP A 93 7.45 14.06 6.42
N HIS A 94 8.20 14.98 5.79
CA HIS A 94 9.30 14.62 4.90
C HIS A 94 10.66 14.46 5.61
N GLY A 95 10.69 14.63 6.93
CA GLY A 95 11.88 14.44 7.77
C GLY A 95 12.82 15.62 7.81
N TYR A 96 12.39 16.81 7.38
CA TYR A 96 13.13 18.06 7.45
C TYR A 96 12.17 19.26 7.59
N ASP A 97 12.69 20.43 7.96
CA ASP A 97 11.88 21.65 8.04
C ASP A 97 11.54 22.19 6.66
N GLU A 98 10.34 21.87 6.16
CA GLU A 98 9.83 22.35 4.88
C GLU A 98 9.54 23.85 4.83
N THR A 99 9.56 24.55 5.98
CA THR A 99 9.41 26.01 6.01
C THR A 99 10.73 26.74 5.74
N LYS A 100 11.86 26.04 5.86
CA LYS A 100 13.19 26.56 5.58
C LYS A 100 13.38 26.72 4.06
N PRO A 101 13.76 27.90 3.55
CA PRO A 101 14.00 28.07 2.12
C PRO A 101 15.08 27.13 1.60
N GLU A 102 14.95 26.62 0.37
CA GLU A 102 15.93 25.70 -0.22
C GLU A 102 17.37 26.24 -0.16
N ALA A 103 17.55 27.54 -0.41
CA ALA A 103 18.85 28.22 -0.35
C ALA A 103 19.50 28.19 1.05
N GLU A 104 18.71 27.93 2.08
CA GLU A 104 19.17 27.84 3.46
C GLU A 104 19.43 26.40 3.92
N LEU A 105 19.05 25.39 3.13
CA LEU A 105 19.28 23.98 3.50
C LEU A 105 20.77 23.65 3.55
N ASP A 106 21.16 22.90 4.57
CA ASP A 106 22.55 22.52 4.85
C ASP A 106 22.67 21.03 5.21
N ILE A 107 23.88 20.62 5.58
CA ILE A 107 24.20 19.21 5.81
C ILE A 107 23.43 18.61 6.99
N GLU A 108 23.02 19.41 7.98
CA GLU A 108 22.27 18.91 9.13
C GLU A 108 20.84 18.57 8.75
N ASP A 109 20.23 19.34 7.82
CA ASP A 109 18.91 18.99 7.26
C ASP A 109 18.98 17.66 6.51
N MET A 110 20.07 17.40 5.78
CA MET A 110 20.29 16.13 5.08
C MET A 110 20.43 14.95 6.05
N LYS A 111 21.18 15.15 7.15
CA LYS A 111 21.32 14.14 8.21
C LYS A 111 19.98 13.85 8.89
N GLN A 112 19.17 14.88 9.16
CA GLN A 112 17.84 14.71 9.71
C GLN A 112 16.92 13.92 8.77
N ALA A 113 16.89 14.30 7.49
CA ALA A 113 16.07 13.63 6.49
C ALA A 113 16.49 12.18 6.25
N ALA A 114 17.80 11.90 6.29
CA ALA A 114 18.34 10.55 6.21
C ALA A 114 17.90 9.69 7.40
N LYS A 115 18.02 10.23 8.62
CA LYS A 115 17.60 9.56 9.85
C LYS A 115 16.12 9.24 9.82
N PHE A 116 15.29 10.17 9.36
CA PHE A 116 13.84 9.95 9.24
C PHE A 116 13.47 8.91 8.16
N ARG A 117 14.34 8.70 7.17
CA ARG A 117 14.24 7.59 6.21
C ARG A 117 14.90 6.30 6.69
N GLY A 118 15.27 6.25 7.97
CA GLY A 118 15.85 5.07 8.59
C GLY A 118 17.30 4.82 8.21
N GLY A 119 18.05 5.82 7.75
CA GLY A 119 19.45 5.67 7.41
C GLY A 119 20.29 6.89 7.78
N GLU A 120 21.39 7.09 7.07
CA GLU A 120 22.41 8.08 7.43
C GLU A 120 22.88 8.86 6.19
N CYS A 121 23.16 10.16 6.37
CA CYS A 121 23.94 10.93 5.41
C CYS A 121 25.41 10.80 5.82
N LEU A 122 26.23 10.20 4.94
CA LEU A 122 27.64 9.94 5.17
C LEU A 122 28.54 11.13 4.80
N SER A 123 28.03 12.07 4.00
CA SER A 123 28.75 13.30 3.69
C SER A 123 28.89 14.17 4.94
N GLU A 124 30.10 14.69 5.18
CA GLU A 124 30.38 15.55 6.33
C GLU A 124 29.96 17.01 6.07
N THR A 125 29.98 17.44 4.81
CA THR A 125 29.74 18.83 4.40
C THR A 125 28.92 18.91 3.12
N MET A 126 28.15 19.98 2.97
CA MET A 126 27.59 20.43 1.69
C MET A 126 27.68 21.95 1.59
N THR A 127 27.69 22.48 0.37
CA THR A 127 27.47 23.91 0.16
C THR A 127 26.01 24.22 0.52
N LYS A 128 25.80 25.20 1.41
CA LYS A 128 24.46 25.61 1.82
C LYS A 128 23.64 26.03 0.59
N GLY A 129 22.44 25.48 0.47
CA GLY A 129 21.54 25.67 -0.66
C GLY A 129 21.85 24.85 -1.92
N ASP A 130 22.90 24.03 -1.93
CA ASP A 130 23.22 23.19 -3.08
C ASP A 130 22.39 21.92 -3.09
N MET A 131 21.32 21.93 -3.89
CA MET A 131 20.40 20.81 -4.03
C MET A 131 20.79 19.82 -5.14
N ALA A 132 21.86 20.09 -5.90
CA ALA A 132 22.22 19.35 -7.11
C ALA A 132 23.43 18.44 -6.90
N THR A 133 24.43 18.86 -6.13
CA THR A 133 25.62 18.04 -5.86
C THR A 133 25.25 16.78 -5.09
N LYS A 134 25.76 15.63 -5.56
CA LYS A 134 25.49 14.35 -4.91
C LYS A 134 26.17 14.27 -3.56
N LEU A 135 25.44 13.76 -2.58
CA LEU A 135 25.95 13.36 -1.28
C LEU A 135 25.98 11.83 -1.18
N LYS A 136 26.74 11.31 -0.23
CA LYS A 136 26.77 9.89 0.11
C LYS A 136 25.76 9.60 1.20
N TRP A 137 24.99 8.53 1.02
CA TRP A 137 23.92 8.11 1.90
C TRP A 137 24.08 6.62 2.22
N LYS A 138 23.52 6.19 3.35
CA LYS A 138 23.46 4.79 3.75
C LYS A 138 22.04 4.42 4.14
N CYS A 139 21.51 3.37 3.53
CA CYS A 139 20.20 2.82 3.89
C CYS A 139 20.32 2.04 5.20
N GLY A 140 19.51 2.31 6.22
CA GLY A 140 19.54 1.50 7.45
C GLY A 140 18.71 0.22 7.39
N HIS A 141 17.96 -0.02 6.30
CA HIS A 141 17.32 -1.32 6.08
C HIS A 141 18.30 -2.35 5.51
N CYS A 142 18.84 -2.10 4.31
CA CYS A 142 19.74 -3.04 3.62
C CYS A 142 21.24 -2.75 3.82
N GLY A 143 21.60 -1.61 4.44
CA GLY A 143 22.98 -1.21 4.64
C GLY A 143 23.67 -0.62 3.40
N ALA A 144 23.02 -0.60 2.24
CA ALA A 144 23.63 -0.14 0.99
C ALA A 144 24.01 1.34 1.07
N GLU A 145 25.23 1.64 0.60
CA GLU A 145 25.70 3.00 0.37
C GLU A 145 25.40 3.43 -1.05
N PHE A 146 24.91 4.66 -1.23
CA PHE A 146 24.54 5.19 -2.54
C PHE A 146 24.74 6.70 -2.61
N GLU A 147 24.80 7.22 -3.84
CA GLU A 147 24.94 8.66 -4.10
C GLU A 147 23.67 9.23 -4.72
N ALA A 148 23.18 10.33 -4.13
CA ALA A 148 22.00 11.04 -4.59
C ALA A 148 22.11 12.53 -4.24
N SER A 149 21.47 13.39 -5.04
CA SER A 149 21.39 14.82 -4.71
C SER A 149 20.32 15.07 -3.65
N PRO A 150 20.45 16.12 -2.82
CA PRO A 150 19.40 16.56 -1.91
C PRO A 150 18.03 16.72 -2.58
N ALA A 151 17.98 17.31 -3.79
CA ALA A 151 16.72 17.47 -4.53
C ALA A 151 16.03 16.12 -4.79
N LEU A 152 16.80 15.09 -5.14
CA LEU A 152 16.24 13.77 -5.44
C LEU A 152 15.65 13.11 -4.17
N ILE A 153 16.30 13.30 -3.02
CA ILE A 153 15.89 12.70 -1.74
C ILE A 153 14.71 13.46 -1.10
N LEU A 154 14.79 14.79 -1.06
CA LEU A 154 13.81 15.63 -0.37
C LEU A 154 12.59 15.92 -1.24
N LEU A 155 12.80 16.41 -2.45
CA LEU A 155 11.72 16.85 -3.35
C LEU A 155 11.20 15.72 -4.23
N GLY A 156 12.09 14.81 -4.65
CA GLY A 156 11.73 13.64 -5.44
C GLY A 156 11.21 12.46 -4.60
N GLY A 157 11.39 12.49 -3.27
CA GLY A 157 10.99 11.41 -2.37
C GLY A 157 11.73 10.09 -2.57
N HIS A 158 12.81 10.06 -3.35
CA HIS A 158 13.61 8.86 -3.56
C HIS A 158 14.47 8.53 -2.33
N TRP A 159 14.87 7.28 -2.22
CA TRP A 159 15.76 6.82 -1.16
C TRP A 159 16.73 5.76 -1.69
N CYS A 160 16.74 4.56 -1.10
CA CYS A 160 17.65 3.50 -1.46
C CYS A 160 17.22 2.79 -2.76
N PRO A 161 18.06 2.74 -3.80
CA PRO A 161 17.73 2.07 -5.06
C PRO A 161 17.54 0.55 -4.89
N GLU A 162 18.29 -0.08 -3.98
CA GLU A 162 18.20 -1.52 -3.68
C GLU A 162 16.87 -1.89 -3.01
N CYS A 163 16.33 -1.01 -2.17
CA CYS A 163 15.05 -1.24 -1.50
C CYS A 163 13.85 -0.83 -2.35
N TYR A 164 14.00 0.20 -3.18
CA TYR A 164 12.91 0.72 -4.02
C TYR A 164 12.63 -0.18 -5.23
N ILE A 165 13.67 -0.76 -5.83
CA ILE A 165 13.54 -1.76 -6.90
C ILE A 165 14.08 -3.08 -6.36
N PRO A 166 13.31 -3.79 -5.50
CA PRO A 166 13.77 -5.04 -4.94
C PRO A 166 14.08 -6.02 -6.07
N HIS A 167 15.25 -6.66 -6.00
CA HIS A 167 15.69 -7.60 -7.02
C HIS A 167 15.22 -9.03 -6.73
N LYS A 168 15.05 -9.38 -5.45
CA LYS A 168 14.83 -10.76 -4.99
C LYS A 168 13.55 -10.99 -4.22
N ALA A 169 13.08 -9.99 -3.47
CA ALA A 169 11.88 -10.14 -2.65
C ALA A 169 11.26 -8.79 -2.29
N TRP A 170 9.93 -8.76 -2.12
CA TRP A 170 9.26 -7.66 -1.44
C TRP A 170 9.31 -7.88 0.08
N ASP A 171 9.90 -6.93 0.81
CA ASP A 171 10.04 -6.97 2.28
C ASP A 171 9.65 -5.63 2.92
N TYR A 172 8.47 -5.13 2.53
CA TYR A 172 8.01 -3.81 2.95
C TYR A 172 7.71 -3.71 4.45
N ASP A 173 7.34 -4.82 5.10
CA ASP A 173 7.14 -4.84 6.55
C ASP A 173 8.44 -4.54 7.31
N ALA A 174 9.57 -5.13 6.87
CA ALA A 174 10.86 -4.84 7.47
C ALA A 174 11.37 -3.43 7.12
N ILE A 175 11.10 -2.94 5.89
CA ILE A 175 11.42 -1.56 5.52
C ILE A 175 10.66 -0.57 6.40
N ALA A 176 9.34 -0.73 6.58
CA ALA A 176 8.52 0.17 7.40
C ALA A 176 8.96 0.24 8.86
N LYS A 177 9.47 -0.87 9.42
CA LYS A 177 10.01 -0.89 10.80
C LYS A 177 11.24 -0.01 10.98
N THR A 178 12.02 0.19 9.92
CA THR A 178 13.29 0.94 9.96
C THR A 178 13.16 2.34 9.38
N ASN A 179 12.21 2.58 8.48
CA ASN A 179 12.04 3.82 7.72
C ASN A 179 10.75 4.55 8.13
N PRO A 180 10.81 5.50 9.09
CA PRO A 180 9.67 6.31 9.50
C PRO A 180 8.95 7.03 8.35
N PHE A 181 9.69 7.53 7.35
CA PHE A 181 9.10 8.19 6.19
C PHE A 181 8.15 7.24 5.44
N PHE A 182 8.59 6.03 5.10
CA PHE A 182 7.77 5.01 4.44
C PHE A 182 6.65 4.48 5.35
N ALA A 183 6.91 4.37 6.66
CA ALA A 183 5.94 3.89 7.64
C ALA A 183 4.63 4.71 7.67
N GLN A 184 4.68 6.01 7.34
CA GLN A 184 3.52 6.89 7.30
C GLN A 184 2.46 6.43 6.30
N VAL A 185 2.87 5.83 5.17
CA VAL A 185 1.95 5.32 4.14
C VAL A 185 1.71 3.82 4.24
N TRP A 186 2.54 3.11 5.00
CA TRP A 186 2.41 1.66 5.23
C TRP A 186 1.41 1.35 6.36
N TYR A 187 1.63 1.91 7.54
CA TYR A 187 0.85 1.59 8.75
C TYR A 187 -0.62 2.04 8.78
N PRO A 188 -1.13 2.90 7.89
CA PRO A 188 -2.58 3.07 7.73
C PRO A 188 -3.30 1.79 7.29
N ASN A 189 -2.60 0.88 6.57
CA ASN A 189 -3.18 -0.34 6.01
C ASN A 189 -2.55 -1.63 6.56
N HIS A 190 -1.45 -1.53 7.30
CA HIS A 190 -0.68 -2.66 7.81
C HIS A 190 -0.41 -2.54 9.31
N ARG A 191 -0.43 -3.66 10.04
CA ARG A 191 -0.05 -3.66 11.46
C ARG A 191 1.46 -3.62 11.61
N LYS A 192 1.93 -3.01 12.71
CA LYS A 192 3.36 -2.86 13.00
C LYS A 192 4.07 -4.19 13.32
N ASP A 193 3.32 -5.21 13.71
CA ASP A 193 3.82 -6.54 14.06
C ASP A 193 3.86 -7.50 12.86
N GLU A 194 3.34 -7.11 11.70
CA GLU A 194 3.45 -7.87 10.45
C GLU A 194 4.92 -8.06 10.04
N ASN A 195 5.21 -9.19 9.38
CA ASN A 195 6.56 -9.58 8.95
C ASN A 195 6.53 -10.45 7.69
N ASN A 196 5.73 -10.04 6.72
CA ASN A 196 5.55 -10.72 5.45
C ASN A 196 6.71 -10.37 4.51
N ARG A 197 7.30 -11.41 3.94
CA ARG A 197 8.32 -11.32 2.89
C ARG A 197 7.88 -12.19 1.73
N TYR A 198 7.97 -11.64 0.53
CA TYR A 198 7.51 -12.31 -0.69
C TYR A 198 8.68 -12.48 -1.65
N ASP A 199 9.22 -13.68 -1.72
CA ASP A 199 10.34 -14.01 -2.61
C ASP A 199 9.88 -14.12 -4.07
N PHE A 200 10.62 -13.50 -4.97
CA PHE A 200 10.25 -13.41 -6.38
C PHE A 200 10.33 -14.76 -7.09
N ASP A 201 11.28 -15.62 -6.71
CA ASP A 201 11.38 -16.98 -7.24
C ASP A 201 10.15 -17.84 -6.91
N GLU A 202 9.49 -17.56 -5.77
CA GLU A 202 8.25 -18.24 -5.37
C GLU A 202 7.02 -17.70 -6.11
N LEU A 203 7.04 -16.40 -6.46
CA LEU A 203 5.89 -15.72 -7.08
C LEU A 203 5.91 -15.74 -8.60
N PHE A 204 7.08 -15.59 -9.20
CA PHE A 204 7.28 -15.33 -10.62
C PHE A 204 8.09 -16.47 -11.25
N HIS A 205 7.57 -17.69 -11.18
CA HIS A 205 8.13 -18.84 -11.87
C HIS A 205 7.28 -19.23 -13.08
N ILE A 206 7.92 -19.64 -14.17
CA ILE A 206 7.27 -20.26 -15.34
C ILE A 206 7.77 -21.70 -15.40
N ASP A 207 6.88 -22.66 -15.22
CA ASP A 207 7.20 -24.10 -15.29
C ASP A 207 8.40 -24.54 -14.42
N GLY A 208 8.60 -23.88 -13.28
CA GLY A 208 9.70 -24.16 -12.34
C GLY A 208 11.02 -23.45 -12.64
N VAL A 209 11.06 -22.55 -13.65
CA VAL A 209 12.20 -21.66 -13.90
C VAL A 209 12.16 -20.48 -12.93
N ALA A 210 13.28 -20.22 -12.25
CA ALA A 210 13.43 -19.16 -11.25
C ALA A 210 13.39 -17.76 -11.88
N TRP A 211 13.08 -16.75 -11.07
CA TRP A 211 12.97 -15.36 -11.50
C TRP A 211 14.30 -14.81 -12.04
N ASP A 212 15.40 -15.16 -11.37
CA ASP A 212 16.75 -14.75 -11.77
C ASP A 212 17.13 -15.29 -13.17
N ASP A 213 16.55 -16.40 -13.62
CA ASP A 213 16.76 -16.98 -14.96
C ASP A 213 15.84 -16.37 -16.03
N ILE A 214 14.74 -15.72 -15.61
CA ILE A 214 13.76 -15.06 -16.48
C ILE A 214 14.14 -13.60 -16.72
N LYS A 215 14.70 -12.92 -15.70
CA LYS A 215 15.09 -11.51 -15.74
C LYS A 215 16.38 -11.32 -16.55
N ARG A 216 16.24 -11.30 -17.88
CA ARG A 216 17.28 -10.77 -18.79
C ARG A 216 17.27 -9.25 -18.84
#